data_AF-A0A643K216-F1
#
_entry.id   AF-A0A643K216-F1
#
_cell.length_a   1.000
_cell.length_b   1.000
_cell.length_c   1.000
_cell.angle_alpha   90.00
_cell.angle_beta   90.00
_cell.angle_gamma   90.00
#
_symmetry.space_group_name_H-M   'P 1'
#
loop_
_entity.id
_entity.type
_entity.pdbx_description
1 polymer ?
#
loop_
_entity_poly.entity_id
_entity_poly.type
_entity_poly.pdbx_seq_one_letter_code
_entity_poly.pdbx_strand_id
1 'polypeptide(L)'
;MSDRESTATTRQRIADALRDDPATASALSTTLGVPASSVYGHLQHVARSVHSDDGEQFLVAPPECRNCGFNAFDDPVNYPSRCPECRSEGIEEAVFKIE
;
A
#
# COMPACT_ATOMS: atom_id res chain seq x y z
N MET A 1 23.91 16.03 6.91
CA MET A 1 22.51 16.24 7.34
C MET A 1 21.68 16.55 6.11
N SER A 2 20.96 15.59 5.54
CA SER A 2 19.81 15.78 4.61
C SER A 2 19.48 14.45 3.91
N ASP A 3 18.97 13.50 4.67
CA ASP A 3 18.23 12.33 4.12
C ASP A 3 16.89 12.13 4.85
N ARG A 4 16.71 12.75 6.02
CA ARG A 4 15.49 12.65 6.83
C ARG A 4 14.35 13.55 6.33
N GLU A 5 14.61 14.69 5.69
CA GLU A 5 13.55 15.62 5.25
C GLU A 5 12.81 15.16 3.98
N SER A 6 13.48 14.43 3.08
CA SER A 6 12.84 13.93 1.86
C SER A 6 11.90 12.74 2.12
N THR A 7 12.21 11.92 3.13
CA THR A 7 11.41 10.71 3.42
C THR A 7 10.10 11.04 4.16
N ALA A 8 10.11 12.06 5.03
CA ALA A 8 8.91 12.52 5.72
C ALA A 8 7.87 13.05 4.73
N THR A 9 8.31 13.87 3.76
CA THR A 9 7.42 14.44 2.74
C THR A 9 6.84 13.38 1.80
N THR A 10 7.59 12.33 1.44
CA THR A 10 7.03 11.21 0.65
C THR A 10 5.93 10.47 1.40
N ARG A 11 6.12 10.15 2.68
CA ARG A 11 5.08 9.49 3.50
C ARG A 11 3.83 10.37 3.64
N GLN A 12 4.01 11.66 3.87
CA GLN A 12 2.91 12.62 3.94
C GLN A 12 2.15 12.69 2.62
N ARG A 13 2.84 12.80 1.48
CA ARG A 13 2.21 12.80 0.15
C ARG A 13 1.44 11.51 -0.14
N ILE A 14 1.94 10.35 0.31
CA ILE A 14 1.22 9.08 0.20
C ILE A 14 -0.06 9.14 1.04
N ALA A 15 0.02 9.58 2.29
CA ALA A 15 -1.16 9.71 3.15
C ALA A 15 -2.20 10.67 2.55
N ASP A 16 -1.77 11.84 2.08
CA ASP A 16 -2.66 12.81 1.44
C ASP A 16 -3.34 12.23 0.20
N ALA A 17 -2.59 11.57 -0.68
CA ALA A 17 -3.16 10.93 -1.86
C ALA A 17 -4.22 9.86 -1.51
N LEU A 18 -3.99 9.10 -0.44
CA LEU A 18 -4.90 8.05 0.02
C LEU A 18 -6.15 8.57 0.74
N ARG A 19 -6.10 9.81 1.25
CA ARG A 19 -7.27 10.52 1.80
C ARG A 19 -8.18 11.06 0.70
N ASP A 20 -7.58 11.53 -0.39
CA ASP A 20 -8.33 12.00 -1.57
C ASP A 20 -9.02 10.83 -2.28
N ASP A 21 -8.26 9.81 -2.70
CA ASP A 21 -8.79 8.69 -3.48
C ASP A 21 -8.06 7.36 -3.20
N PRO A 22 -8.76 6.21 -3.33
CA PRO A 22 -8.13 4.89 -3.25
C PRO A 22 -7.06 4.70 -4.33
N ALA A 23 -5.87 4.21 -3.95
CA ALA A 23 -4.77 4.02 -4.88
C ALA A 23 -3.97 2.74 -4.62
N THR A 24 -3.39 2.16 -5.68
CA THR A 24 -2.43 1.05 -5.59
C THR A 24 -1.00 1.54 -5.37
N ALA A 25 -0.10 0.65 -4.96
CA ALA A 25 1.32 0.97 -4.84
C ALA A 25 1.93 1.45 -6.18
N SER A 26 1.55 0.84 -7.31
CA SER A 26 1.99 1.28 -8.64
C SER A 26 1.42 2.64 -9.06
N ALA A 27 0.18 2.94 -8.69
CA ALA A 27 -0.41 4.26 -8.93
C ALA A 27 0.34 5.34 -8.15
N LEU A 28 0.54 5.13 -6.84
CA LEU A 28 1.33 6.02 -5.99
C LEU A 28 2.77 6.18 -6.49
N SER A 29 3.40 5.09 -6.92
CA SER A 29 4.73 5.09 -7.52
C SER A 29 4.81 6.04 -8.71
N THR A 30 3.83 5.95 -9.62
CA THR A 30 3.75 6.77 -10.83
C THR A 30 3.48 8.23 -10.48
N THR A 31 2.50 8.49 -9.63
CA THR A 31 2.09 9.84 -9.23
C THR A 31 3.19 10.59 -8.47
N LEU A 32 3.89 9.89 -7.57
CA LEU A 32 4.90 10.50 -6.69
C LEU A 32 6.33 10.38 -7.22
N GLY A 33 6.55 9.63 -8.31
CA GLY A 33 7.86 9.41 -8.90
C GLY A 33 8.81 8.62 -7.99
N VAL A 34 8.29 7.76 -7.13
CA VAL A 34 9.08 6.92 -6.20
C VAL A 34 8.94 5.45 -6.58
N PRO A 35 9.94 4.59 -6.30
CA PRO A 35 9.84 3.17 -6.58
C PRO A 35 8.69 2.51 -5.81
N ALA A 36 7.92 1.64 -6.46
CA ALA A 36 6.84 0.88 -5.80
C ALA A 36 7.32 0.12 -4.55
N SER A 37 8.54 -0.43 -4.57
CA SER A 37 9.17 -1.06 -3.39
C SER A 37 9.32 -0.10 -2.21
N SER A 38 9.67 1.16 -2.46
CA SER A 38 9.71 2.21 -1.44
C SER A 38 8.31 2.59 -0.96
N VAL A 39 7.31 2.61 -1.86
CA VAL A 39 5.91 2.85 -1.51
C VAL A 39 5.42 1.81 -0.49
N TYR A 40 5.65 0.51 -0.72
CA TYR A 40 5.29 -0.53 0.26
C TYR A 40 5.93 -0.32 1.64
N GLY A 41 7.20 0.11 1.67
CA GLY A 41 7.86 0.48 2.92
C GLY A 41 7.20 1.68 3.60
N HIS A 42 6.81 2.69 2.83
CA HIS A 42 6.13 3.88 3.35
C HIS A 42 4.70 3.59 3.83
N LEU A 43 3.93 2.75 3.12
CA LEU A 43 2.57 2.36 3.48
C LEU A 43 2.51 1.72 4.87
N GLN A 44 3.46 0.84 5.21
CA GLN A 44 3.55 0.26 6.56
C GLN A 44 3.70 1.32 7.65
N HIS A 45 4.48 2.37 7.38
CA HIS A 45 4.63 3.48 8.32
C HIS A 45 3.36 4.33 8.40
N VAL A 46 2.75 4.65 7.26
CA VAL A 46 1.51 5.44 7.19
C VAL A 46 0.39 4.72 7.94
N ALA A 47 0.20 3.43 7.71
CA ALA A 47 -0.80 2.62 8.42
C ALA A 47 -0.63 2.73 9.94
N ARG A 48 0.61 2.65 10.45
CA ARG A 48 0.90 2.77 11.88
C ARG A 48 0.68 4.19 12.43
N SER A 49 1.00 5.21 11.63
CA SER A 49 0.76 6.61 11.98
C SER A 49 -0.74 6.92 12.03
N VAL A 50 -1.52 6.50 11.02
CA VAL A 50 -2.98 6.70 10.95
C VAL A 50 -3.68 6.05 12.14
N HIS A 51 -3.29 4.84 12.53
CA HIS A 51 -3.83 4.19 13.74
C HIS A 51 -3.57 4.97 15.05
N SER A 52 -2.65 5.92 15.04
CA SER A 52 -2.32 6.75 16.21
C SER A 52 -3.06 8.09 16.22
N ASP A 53 -3.70 8.49 15.11
CA ASP A 53 -4.49 9.72 15.00
C ASP A 53 -5.96 9.41 15.27
N ASP A 54 -6.55 10.09 16.26
CA ASP A 54 -7.96 9.94 16.65
C ASP A 54 -8.89 10.45 15.55
N GLY A 55 -9.26 9.57 14.62
CA GLY A 55 -10.29 9.84 13.62
C GLY A 55 -10.04 9.25 12.24
N GLU A 56 -8.80 8.82 11.94
CA GLU A 56 -8.44 8.29 10.63
C GLU A 56 -8.30 6.76 10.65
N GLN A 57 -8.76 6.08 9.59
CA GLN A 57 -8.66 4.63 9.42
C GLN A 57 -7.94 4.29 8.12
N PHE A 58 -6.93 3.44 8.24
CA PHE A 58 -6.21 2.91 7.09
C PHE A 58 -6.89 1.64 6.59
N LEU A 59 -7.56 1.74 5.45
CA LEU A 59 -8.26 0.63 4.79
C LEU A 59 -7.40 0.02 3.69
N VAL A 60 -7.39 -1.31 3.64
CA VAL A 60 -6.70 -2.08 2.61
C VAL A 60 -7.69 -3.02 1.95
N ALA A 61 -7.94 -2.83 0.66
CA ALA A 61 -8.58 -3.84 -0.16
C ALA A 61 -7.52 -4.90 -0.47
N PRO A 62 -7.68 -6.14 0.04
CA PRO A 62 -6.67 -7.16 -0.12
C PRO A 62 -6.48 -7.50 -1.60
N PRO A 63 -5.27 -7.91 -1.98
CA PRO A 63 -5.02 -8.37 -3.34
C PRO A 63 -5.86 -9.64 -3.61
N GLU A 64 -6.31 -9.84 -4.84
CA GLU A 64 -7.05 -11.05 -5.24
C GLU A 64 -6.28 -11.83 -6.32
N CYS A 65 -6.28 -13.17 -6.24
CA CYS A 65 -5.72 -13.99 -7.30
C CYS A 65 -6.67 -14.07 -8.50
N ARG A 66 -6.26 -13.55 -9.66
CA ARG A 66 -7.04 -13.62 -10.92
C ARG A 66 -7.36 -15.03 -11.40
N ASN A 67 -6.62 -16.03 -10.91
CA ASN A 67 -6.78 -17.42 -11.37
C ASN A 67 -7.76 -18.22 -10.51
N CYS A 68 -7.80 -18.00 -9.19
CA CYS A 68 -8.63 -18.78 -8.26
C CYS A 68 -9.51 -17.94 -7.32
N GLY A 69 -9.44 -16.62 -7.38
CA GLY A 69 -10.23 -15.70 -6.54
C GLY A 69 -9.76 -15.62 -5.08
N PHE A 70 -8.56 -16.14 -4.76
CA PHE A 70 -8.06 -16.10 -3.38
C PHE A 70 -7.71 -14.66 -2.97
N ASN A 71 -8.29 -14.16 -1.88
CA ASN A 71 -8.11 -12.80 -1.37
C ASN A 71 -7.83 -12.73 0.15
N ALA A 72 -7.67 -13.89 0.81
CA ALA A 72 -7.42 -13.99 2.25
C ALA A 72 -5.90 -14.05 2.55
N PHE A 73 -5.14 -13.06 2.09
CA PHE A 73 -3.70 -12.99 2.33
C PHE A 73 -3.41 -12.53 3.77
N ASP A 74 -2.50 -13.22 4.47
CA ASP A 74 -2.13 -12.93 5.88
C ASP A 74 -1.55 -11.52 6.08
N ASP A 75 -0.85 -11.00 5.07
CA ASP A 75 -0.32 -9.63 5.05
C ASP A 75 -0.66 -8.99 3.70
N PRO A 76 -1.76 -8.23 3.61
CA PRO A 76 -2.19 -7.61 2.35
C PRO A 76 -1.26 -6.47 1.90
N VAL A 77 -0.35 -6.00 2.77
CA VAL A 77 0.68 -5.02 2.41
C VAL A 77 1.89 -5.71 1.79
N ASN A 78 2.18 -6.95 2.18
CA ASN A 78 3.31 -7.72 1.71
C ASN A 78 2.88 -8.59 0.51
N TYR A 79 2.97 -8.03 -0.69
CA TYR A 79 2.55 -8.67 -1.93
C TYR A 79 3.34 -9.98 -2.18
N PRO A 80 2.73 -11.18 -2.01
CA PRO A 80 3.43 -12.42 -2.28
C PRO A 80 3.54 -12.60 -3.79
N SER A 81 4.67 -13.11 -4.26
CA SER A 81 4.89 -13.36 -5.69
C SER A 81 4.03 -14.48 -6.27
N ARG A 82 3.43 -15.33 -5.41
CA ARG A 82 2.61 -16.48 -5.82
C ARG A 82 1.43 -16.70 -4.89
N CYS A 83 0.32 -17.13 -5.46
CA CYS A 83 -0.88 -17.48 -4.72
C CYS A 83 -0.65 -18.74 -3.86
N PRO A 84 -1.00 -18.75 -2.57
CA PRO A 84 -0.84 -19.94 -1.72
C PRO A 84 -1.74 -21.11 -2.15
N GLU A 85 -2.93 -20.82 -2.67
CA GLU A 85 -3.90 -21.84 -3.11
C GLU A 85 -3.53 -22.45 -4.46
N CYS A 86 -3.42 -21.63 -5.51
CA CYS A 86 -3.23 -22.13 -6.88
C CYS A 86 -1.81 -21.99 -7.43
N ARG A 87 -0.89 -21.34 -6.67
CA ARG A 87 0.51 -21.08 -7.05
C ARG A 87 0.73 -20.25 -8.32
N SER A 88 -0.33 -19.59 -8.80
CA SER A 88 -0.27 -18.62 -9.91
C SER A 88 0.38 -17.31 -9.47
N GLU A 89 1.06 -16.65 -10.40
CA GLU A 89 1.67 -15.33 -10.24
C GLU A 89 0.70 -14.18 -10.60
N GLY A 90 -0.51 -14.51 -11.06
CA GLY A 90 -1.55 -13.54 -11.41
C GLY A 90 -2.29 -12.97 -10.21
N ILE A 91 -1.59 -12.29 -9.30
CA ILE A 91 -2.19 -11.63 -8.14
C ILE A 91 -2.46 -10.16 -8.50
N GLU A 92 -3.62 -9.63 -8.13
CA GLU A 92 -3.93 -8.21 -8.31
C GLU A 92 -3.27 -7.36 -7.24
N GLU A 93 -2.96 -6.11 -7.54
CA GLU A 93 -2.38 -5.21 -6.54
C GLU A 93 -3.40 -4.85 -5.46
N ALA A 94 -2.94 -4.75 -4.22
CA ALA A 94 -3.74 -4.21 -3.14
C ALA A 94 -4.07 -2.73 -3.38
N VAL A 95 -5.29 -2.34 -3.04
CA VAL A 95 -5.73 -0.93 -3.08
C VAL A 95 -5.76 -0.40 -1.65
N PHE A 96 -5.16 0.76 -1.44
CA PHE A 96 -5.08 1.40 -0.14
C PHE A 96 -6.00 2.62 -0.10
N LYS A 97 -6.55 2.95 1.07
CA LYS A 97 -7.35 4.17 1.30
C LYS A 97 -7.20 4.63 2.75
N ILE A 98 -7.30 5.93 3.00
CA ILE A 98 -7.46 6.51 4.33
C ILE A 98 -8.83 7.20 4.40
N GLU A 99 -9.59 6.94 5.47
CA GLU A 99 -10.87 7.60 5.78
C GLU A 99 -10.83 8.32 7.11
#